data_AF-A0A7V8NT13-F1
#
_entry.id   AF-A0A7V8NT13-F1
#
_cell.length_a   1.000
_cell.length_b   1.000
_cell.length_c   1.000
_cell.angle_alpha   90.00
_cell.angle_beta   90.00
_cell.angle_gamma   90.00
#
_symmetry.space_group_name_H-M   'P 1'
#
loop_
_entity.id
_entity.type
_entity.pdbx_description
1 polymer ?
#
loop_
_entity_poly.entity_id
_entity_poly.type
_entity_poly.pdbx_seq_one_letter_code
_entity_poly.pdbx_strand_id
1 'polypeptide(L)'
;MRIKFFLALLLMVLLVAGGFWYSGSGIKLTDKDVLLVGDFENSTGDAVFDGSLREAVSIGLAQSPLLNLVSAEKVAEAMRSRSLAANTPVDR
;
A
#
# COMPACT_ATOMS: atom_id res chain seq x y z
N MET A 1 -41.83 16.40 22.73
CA MET A 1 -40.57 15.91 23.37
C MET A 1 -40.10 14.59 22.78
N ARG A 2 -40.99 13.60 22.58
CA ARG A 2 -40.66 12.27 22.02
C ARG A 2 -39.92 12.30 20.67
N ILE A 3 -40.36 13.13 19.72
CA ILE A 3 -39.74 13.21 18.37
C ILE A 3 -38.24 13.62 18.41
N LYS A 4 -37.86 14.48 19.36
CA LYS A 4 -36.48 14.97 19.49
C LYS A 4 -35.53 13.86 19.95
N PHE A 5 -36.02 12.95 20.80
CA PHE A 5 -35.26 11.76 21.22
C PHE A 5 -35.08 10.78 20.06
N PHE A 6 -36.10 10.59 19.21
CA PHE A 6 -35.97 9.75 18.01
C PHE A 6 -34.95 10.33 17.02
N LEU A 7 -34.97 11.65 16.79
CA LEU A 7 -33.98 12.32 15.93
C LEU A 7 -32.55 12.22 16.50
N ALA A 8 -32.38 12.43 17.80
CA ALA A 8 -31.08 12.30 18.46
C ALA A 8 -30.55 10.86 18.37
N LEU A 9 -31.42 9.86 18.56
CA LEU A 9 -31.08 8.45 18.44
C LEU A 9 -30.67 8.08 17.00
N LEU A 10 -31.44 8.53 16.01
CA LEU A 10 -31.14 8.30 14.59
C LEU A 10 -29.79 8.89 14.20
N LEU A 11 -29.52 10.12 14.66
CA LEU A 11 -28.27 10.82 14.37
C LEU A 11 -27.08 10.12 15.04
N MET A 12 -27.25 9.61 16.26
CA MET A 12 -26.23 8.84 16.95
C MET A 12 -25.92 7.51 16.23
N VAL A 13 -26.94 6.80 15.74
CA VAL A 13 -26.75 5.57 14.95
C VAL A 13 -26.01 5.87 13.64
N LEU A 14 -26.36 6.95 12.95
CA LEU A 14 -25.69 7.36 11.71
C LEU A 14 -24.21 7.73 11.95
N LEU A 15 -23.91 8.44 13.04
CA LEU A 15 -22.53 8.77 13.40
C LEU A 15 -21.70 7.53 13.72
N VAL A 16 -22.26 6.56 14.45
CA VAL A 16 -21.58 5.30 14.78
C VAL A 16 -21.36 4.47 13.52
N ALA A 17 -22.38 4.33 12.67
CA ALA A 17 -22.27 3.60 11.41
C ALA A 17 -21.25 4.27 10.47
N GLY A 18 -21.30 5.60 10.32
CA GLY A 18 -20.36 6.37 9.53
C GLY A 18 -18.92 6.26 10.05
N GLY A 19 -18.73 6.34 11.37
CA GLY A 19 -17.42 6.16 11.99
C GLY A 19 -16.85 4.75 11.80
N PHE A 20 -17.69 3.72 11.90
CA PHE A 20 -17.26 2.34 11.67
C PHE A 20 -16.92 2.07 10.21
N TRP A 21 -17.65 2.69 9.27
CA TRP A 21 -17.39 2.54 7.84
C TRP A 21 -16.19 3.36 7.38
N TYR A 22 -15.92 4.50 8.02
CA TYR A 22 -14.74 5.34 7.77
C TYR A 22 -13.50 4.85 8.51
N SER A 23 -13.64 3.96 9.49
CA SER A 23 -12.52 3.27 10.13
C SER A 23 -11.87 2.36 9.10
N GLY A 24 -10.99 2.98 8.31
CA GLY A 24 -10.38 2.41 7.12
C GLY A 24 -9.83 1.03 7.41
N SER A 25 -10.10 0.12 6.48
CA SER A 25 -9.39 -1.15 6.40
C SER A 25 -7.92 -0.83 6.09
N GLY A 26 -7.13 -0.55 7.12
CA GLY A 26 -5.69 -0.52 7.00
C GLY A 26 -5.26 -1.85 6.39
N ILE A 27 -4.37 -1.80 5.40
CA ILE A 27 -3.83 -3.00 4.78
C ILE A 27 -3.11 -3.77 5.89
N LYS A 28 -3.77 -4.81 6.40
CA LYS A 28 -3.15 -5.75 7.33
C LYS A 28 -2.28 -6.66 6.48
N LEU A 29 -1.01 -6.28 6.35
CA LEU A 29 0.00 -7.13 5.75
C LEU A 29 0.16 -8.34 6.68
N THR A 30 -0.26 -9.50 6.19
CA THR A 30 -0.07 -10.80 6.82
C THR A 30 1.16 -11.46 6.22
N ASP A 31 1.69 -12.49 6.90
CA ASP A 31 2.86 -13.27 6.45
C ASP A 31 2.66 -14.00 5.10
N LYS A 32 1.47 -13.89 4.50
CA LYS A 32 1.14 -14.43 3.17
C LYS A 32 1.07 -13.37 2.09
N ASP A 33 1.02 -12.10 2.47
CA ASP A 33 0.90 -11.02 1.52
C ASP A 33 2.27 -10.74 0.89
N VAL A 34 2.26 -10.64 -0.44
CA VAL A 34 3.45 -10.44 -1.25
C VAL A 34 3.46 -9.01 -1.75
N LEU A 35 4.52 -8.27 -1.43
CA LEU A 35 4.69 -6.87 -1.80
C LEU A 35 5.58 -6.74 -3.04
N LEU A 36 5.13 -5.91 -3.97
CA LEU A 36 5.91 -5.42 -5.10
C LEU A 36 6.41 -4.02 -4.75
N VAL A 37 7.74 -3.83 -4.77
CA VAL A 37 8.36 -2.51 -4.56
C VAL A 37 8.46 -1.82 -5.92
N GLY A 38 7.79 -0.68 -6.05
CA GLY A 38 7.85 0.18 -7.24
C GLY A 38 9.03 1.15 -7.21
N ASP A 39 8.99 2.14 -8.10
CA ASP A 39 9.95 3.23 -8.09
C ASP A 39 9.60 4.28 -7.01
N PHE A 40 10.62 4.95 -6.49
CA PHE A 40 10.48 5.98 -5.47
C PHE A 40 10.82 7.35 -6.07
N GLU A 41 9.99 8.34 -5.77
CA GLU A 41 10.27 9.74 -6.09
C GLU A 41 11.11 10.36 -4.98
N ASN A 42 12.29 10.87 -5.33
CA ASN A 42 13.14 11.60 -4.40
C ASN A 42 12.66 13.04 -4.24
N SER A 43 11.98 13.34 -3.14
CA SER A 43 11.51 14.69 -2.82
C SER A 43 12.54 15.55 -2.06
N THR A 44 13.72 15.02 -1.76
CA THR A 44 14.73 15.71 -0.93
C THR A 44 15.56 16.74 -1.70
N GLY A 45 15.63 16.61 -3.04
CA GLY A 45 16.45 17.45 -3.91
C GLY A 45 17.93 17.08 -3.94
N ASP A 46 18.35 16.04 -3.21
CA ASP A 46 19.72 15.52 -3.23
C ASP A 46 19.84 14.30 -4.17
N ALA A 47 20.59 14.46 -5.26
CA ALA A 47 20.74 13.47 -6.32
C ALA A 47 21.44 12.17 -5.86
N VAL A 48 22.08 12.14 -4.69
CA VAL A 48 22.67 10.90 -4.15
C VAL A 48 21.61 9.82 -3.87
N PHE A 49 20.37 10.26 -3.65
CA PHE A 49 19.23 9.39 -3.38
C PHE A 49 18.55 8.89 -4.66
N ASP A 50 18.89 9.45 -5.82
CA ASP A 50 18.33 9.04 -7.10
C ASP A 50 18.81 7.61 -7.43
N GLY A 51 17.86 6.68 -7.55
CA GLY A 51 18.12 5.27 -7.82
C GLY A 51 18.61 4.44 -6.62
N SER A 52 19.24 5.05 -5.60
CA SER A 52 19.73 4.33 -4.41
C SER A 52 18.64 4.07 -3.36
N LEU A 53 17.63 4.95 -3.29
CA LEU A 53 16.49 4.79 -2.39
C LEU A 53 15.75 3.46 -2.58
N ARG A 54 15.53 3.08 -3.84
CA ARG A 54 14.81 1.84 -4.16
C ARG A 54 15.54 0.61 -3.62
N GLU A 55 16.85 0.56 -3.81
CA GLU A 55 17.67 -0.57 -3.35
C GLU A 55 17.71 -0.61 -1.82
N ALA A 56 18.00 0.53 -1.18
CA ALA A 56 18.09 0.62 0.28
C ALA A 56 16.77 0.21 0.97
N VAL A 57 15.64 0.67 0.44
CA VAL A 57 14.31 0.32 0.97
C VAL A 57 13.99 -1.15 0.70
N SER A 58 14.30 -1.68 -0.49
CA SER A 58 14.07 -3.09 -0.80
C SER A 58 14.85 -4.03 0.12
N ILE A 59 16.12 -3.70 0.39
CA ILE A 59 16.97 -4.47 1.33
C ILE A 59 16.38 -4.43 2.75
N GLY A 60 16.01 -3.24 3.24
CA GLY A 60 15.43 -3.08 4.57
C GLY A 60 14.09 -3.82 4.73
N LEU A 61 13.25 -3.80 3.71
CA LEU A 61 11.99 -4.53 3.71
C LEU A 61 12.17 -6.05 3.60
N ALA A 62 13.18 -6.53 2.86
CA ALA A 62 13.53 -7.96 2.77
C ALA A 62 14.06 -8.54 4.09
N GLN A 63 14.58 -7.69 4.98
CA GLN A 63 14.98 -8.10 6.33
C GLN A 63 13.80 -8.17 7.32
N SER A 64 12.60 -7.75 6.91
CA SER A 64 11.43 -7.80 7.78
C SER A 64 10.90 -9.23 7.91
N PRO A 65 10.68 -9.74 9.13
CA PRO A 65 10.08 -11.06 9.33
C PRO A 65 8.60 -11.13 8.95
N LEU A 66 7.95 -9.98 8.72
CA LEU A 66 6.51 -9.89 8.42
C LEU A 66 6.21 -9.81 6.91
N LEU A 67 7.19 -9.44 6.08
CA LEU A 67 6.96 -9.01 4.70
C LEU A 67 7.63 -9.96 3.71
N ASN A 68 6.88 -10.41 2.71
CA ASN A 68 7.44 -11.15 1.58
C ASN A 68 7.57 -10.23 0.37
N LEU A 69 8.79 -9.99 -0.10
CA LEU A 69 9.02 -9.17 -1.29
C LEU A 69 9.11 -10.04 -2.54
N VAL A 70 8.51 -9.57 -3.64
CA VAL A 70 8.79 -10.14 -4.96
C VAL A 70 10.22 -9.80 -5.35
N SER A 71 11.02 -10.81 -5.68
CA SER A 71 12.37 -10.58 -6.19
C SER A 71 12.34 -9.87 -7.55
N ALA A 72 13.32 -9.03 -7.82
CA ALA A 72 13.46 -8.33 -9.10
C ALA A 72 13.51 -9.32 -10.29
N GLU A 73 14.10 -10.50 -10.09
CA GLU A 73 14.13 -11.58 -11.08
C GLU A 73 12.73 -12.07 -11.45
N LYS A 74 11.87 -12.31 -10.45
CA LYS A 74 10.50 -12.79 -10.66
C LYS A 74 9.64 -11.75 -11.36
N VAL A 75 9.86 -10.46 -11.08
CA VAL A 75 9.25 -9.34 -11.83
C VAL A 75 9.72 -9.37 -13.28
N ALA A 76 11.03 -9.47 -13.52
CA ALA A 76 11.58 -9.47 -14.86
C ALA A 76 11.12 -10.69 -15.67
N GLU A 77 10.98 -11.86 -15.05
CA GLU A 77 10.43 -13.06 -15.68
C GLU A 77 8.95 -12.88 -16.03
N ALA A 78 8.15 -12.30 -15.13
CA ALA A 78 6.75 -11.98 -15.40
C ALA A 78 6.62 -10.99 -16.58
N MET A 79 7.47 -9.96 -16.64
CA MET A 79 7.46 -9.00 -17.76
C MET A 79 7.87 -9.65 -19.08
N ARG A 80 8.90 -10.51 -19.08
CA ARG A 80 9.31 -11.29 -20.27
C ARG A 80 8.20 -12.22 -20.76
N SER A 81 7.47 -12.86 -19.84
CA SER A 81 6.33 -13.73 -20.19
C SER A 81 5.22 -12.96 -20.92
N ARG A 82 5.08 -11.66 -20.60
CA ARG A 82 4.14 -10.73 -21.24
C ARG A 82 4.72 -10.01 -22.46
N SER A 83 5.95 -10.31 -22.87
CA SER A 83 6.68 -9.58 -23.92
C SER A 83 6.79 -8.06 -23.68
N LEU A 84 6.75 -7.64 -22.42
CA LEU A 84 6.92 -6.24 -22.01
C LEU A 84 8.37 -5.96 -21.61
N ALA A 85 8.83 -4.73 -21.79
CA ALA A 85 10.12 -4.30 -21.26
C ALA A 85 10.08 -4.31 -19.73
N ALA A 86 11.19 -4.69 -19.07
CA ALA A 86 11.27 -4.82 -17.61
C ALA A 86 10.96 -3.53 -16.83
N ASN A 87 11.03 -2.40 -17.53
CA ASN A 87 10.84 -1.04 -17.06
C ASN A 87 9.53 -0.41 -17.58
N THR A 88 8.59 -1.24 -18.07
CA THR A 88 7.23 -0.77 -18.39
C THR A 88 6.48 -0.51 -17.08
N PRO A 89 5.84 0.67 -16.90
CA PRO A 89 5.03 0.95 -15.72
C PRO A 89 3.98 -0.15 -15.50
N VAL A 90 3.90 -0.65 -14.26
CA VAL A 90 2.86 -1.58 -13.84
C VAL A 90 1.77 -0.75 -13.16
N ASP A 91 0.85 -0.23 -13.97
CA ASP A 91 -0.35 0.45 -13.48
C ASP A 91 -1.43 -0.56 -13.06
N ARG A 92 -2.42 -0.08 -12.30
CA ARG A 92 -3.64 -0.82 -11.93
C ARG A 92 -4.79 -0.43 -12.83
#